data_AF-A0A0H5RCQ0-F1
#
_entry.id   AF-A0A0H5RCQ0-F1
#
_cell.length_a   1.000
_cell.length_b   1.000
_cell.length_c   1.000
_cell.angle_alpha   90.00
_cell.angle_beta   90.00
_cell.angle_gamma   90.00
#
_symmetry.space_group_name_H-M   'P 1'
#
loop_
_entity.id
_entity.type
_entity.pdbx_description
1 polymer ?
#
loop_
_entity_poly.entity_id
_entity_poly.type
_entity_poly.pdbx_seq_one_letter_code
_entity_poly.pdbx_strand_id
1 'polypeptide(L)'
;TTIGKLCLSLLDSSECCPHTSERLAVALFNCLIGMHPDLLSSVWTITADNASTNPALTKKYNDLHEDHLRSIAEDRTSVSVDDEASENSNTVAVDHDEDQQVVLNNCFAHVLQVAVHQS
;
A
#
# COMPACT_ATOMS: atom_id res chain seq x y z
N THR A 1 -1.50 14.27 -13.65
CA THR A 1 -1.68 13.01 -12.90
C THR A 1 -0.51 12.10 -13.19
N THR A 2 0.47 12.05 -12.28
CA THR A 2 1.68 11.24 -12.46
C THR A 2 1.40 9.84 -11.91
N ILE A 3 1.31 8.85 -12.79
CA ILE A 3 1.20 7.45 -12.40
C ILE A 3 2.59 7.03 -11.88
N GLY A 4 2.76 7.07 -10.56
CA GLY A 4 3.96 6.57 -9.89
C GLY A 4 3.96 5.05 -9.94
N LYS A 5 4.63 4.45 -10.94
CA LYS A 5 4.85 3.00 -10.99
C LYS A 5 5.94 2.66 -9.97
N LEU A 6 5.54 2.22 -8.78
CA LEU A 6 6.47 1.73 -7.77
C LEU A 6 6.91 0.30 -8.16
N CYS A 7 8.01 0.18 -8.89
CA CYS A 7 8.67 -1.10 -9.12
C CYS A 7 9.46 -1.48 -7.88
N LEU A 8 8.84 -2.25 -6.99
CA LEU A 8 9.45 -2.73 -5.77
C LEU A 8 10.41 -3.89 -6.09
N SER A 9 11.64 -3.58 -6.49
CA SER A 9 12.74 -4.56 -6.56
C SER A 9 13.27 -4.85 -5.13
N LEU A 10 12.41 -5.41 -4.27
CA LEU A 10 12.80 -5.93 -2.96
C LEU A 10 13.41 -7.32 -3.13
N LEU A 11 14.71 -7.39 -3.46
CA LEU A 11 15.53 -8.57 -3.26
C LEU A 11 16.98 -8.10 -3.11
N ASP A 12 17.36 -7.70 -1.89
CA ASP A 12 18.75 -7.82 -1.49
C ASP A 12 18.88 -9.04 -0.58
N SER A 13 19.94 -9.78 -0.85
CA SER A 13 20.08 -11.21 -0.59
C SER A 13 20.66 -11.42 0.81
N SER A 14 19.83 -11.42 1.85
CA SER A 14 20.28 -11.75 3.20
C SER A 14 19.13 -12.27 4.06
N GLU A 15 19.25 -13.54 4.44
CA GLU A 15 18.45 -14.31 5.40
C GLU A 15 17.23 -15.07 4.86
N CYS A 16 17.42 -16.39 4.87
CA CYS A 16 16.55 -17.50 4.53
C CYS A 16 15.26 -17.50 5.38
N CYS A 17 14.32 -16.64 5.03
CA CYS A 17 12.95 -16.72 5.50
C CYS A 17 12.07 -17.02 4.28
N PRO A 18 11.16 -18.02 4.29
CA PRO A 18 10.13 -18.07 3.27
C PRO A 18 9.34 -16.75 3.38
N HIS A 19 9.49 -15.87 2.39
CA HIS A 19 8.75 -14.64 2.34
C HIS A 19 7.28 -15.02 2.12
N THR A 20 6.52 -15.08 3.21
CA THR A 20 5.07 -15.23 3.11
C THR A 20 4.52 -13.96 2.49
N SER A 21 3.46 -14.09 1.70
CA SER A 21 2.76 -12.97 1.06
C SER A 21 2.37 -11.87 2.07
N GLU A 22 2.05 -12.24 3.31
CA GLU A 22 1.78 -11.31 4.41
C GLU A 22 3.04 -10.53 4.87
N ARG A 23 4.19 -11.20 4.99
CA ARG A 23 5.46 -10.51 5.35
C ARG A 23 5.89 -9.54 4.27
N LEU A 24 5.66 -9.90 3.00
CA LEU A 24 5.91 -9.00 1.88
C LEU A 24 4.99 -7.77 1.93
N ALA A 25 3.72 -7.94 2.30
CA ALA A 25 2.79 -6.82 2.50
C ALA A 25 3.28 -5.85 3.60
N VAL A 26 3.71 -6.38 4.75
CA VAL A 26 4.28 -5.57 5.85
C VAL A 26 5.54 -4.83 5.40
N ALA A 27 6.45 -5.51 4.69
CA ALA A 27 7.68 -4.89 4.20
C ALA A 27 7.41 -3.76 3.19
N LEU A 28 6.50 -3.99 2.23
CA LEU A 28 6.06 -2.99 1.27
C LEU A 28 5.45 -1.77 1.98
N PHE A 29 4.52 -2.01 2.92
CA PHE A 29 3.85 -0.97 3.68
C PHE A 29 4.83 -0.10 4.47
N ASN A 30 5.73 -0.73 5.23
CA ASN A 30 6.75 -0.03 6.02
C ASN A 30 7.74 0.74 5.14
N CYS A 31 8.08 0.21 3.95
CA CYS A 31 8.94 0.89 2.99
C CYS A 31 8.28 2.18 2.48
N LEU A 32 6.99 2.13 2.15
CA LEU A 32 6.23 3.31 1.72
C LEU A 32 6.14 4.37 2.81
N ILE A 33 5.76 3.98 4.03
CA ILE A 33 5.74 4.90 5.19
C ILE A 33 7.12 5.52 5.42
N GLY A 34 8.17 4.70 5.40
CA GLY A 34 9.54 5.14 5.62
C GLY A 34 10.05 6.11 4.56
N MET A 35 9.51 6.05 3.33
CA MET A 35 9.78 7.04 2.28
C MET A 35 8.98 8.33 2.50
N HIS A 36 7.65 8.21 2.56
CA HIS A 36 6.74 9.33 2.86
C HIS A 36 5.33 8.78 3.13
N PRO A 37 4.67 9.10 4.26
CA PRO A 37 3.36 8.57 4.62
C PRO A 37 2.28 8.75 3.53
N ASP A 38 2.24 9.92 2.89
CA ASP A 38 1.27 10.22 1.81
C ASP A 38 1.40 9.32 0.56
N LEU A 39 2.47 8.53 0.44
CA LEU A 39 2.56 7.57 -0.66
C LEU A 39 1.56 6.44 -0.51
N LEU A 40 1.12 6.12 0.71
CA LEU A 40 0.14 5.07 0.95
C LEU A 40 -1.19 5.34 0.23
N SER A 41 -1.67 6.59 0.27
CA SER A 41 -2.91 7.01 -0.40
C SER A 41 -2.79 7.04 -1.93
N SER A 42 -1.56 6.99 -2.46
CA SER A 42 -1.29 6.97 -3.90
C SER A 42 -1.22 5.55 -4.47
N VAL A 43 -1.28 4.51 -3.63
CA VAL A 43 -1.25 3.12 -4.10
C VAL A 43 -2.65 2.65 -4.45
N TRP A 44 -2.84 2.26 -5.71
CA TRP A 44 -4.12 1.70 -6.19
C TRP A 44 -4.03 0.23 -6.59
N THR A 45 -2.86 -0.20 -7.06
CA THR A 45 -2.68 -1.55 -7.60
C THR A 45 -1.34 -2.15 -7.18
N ILE A 46 -1.34 -3.42 -6.82
CA ILE A 46 -0.13 -4.24 -6.67
C ILE A 46 -0.09 -5.22 -7.82
N THR A 47 1.03 -5.27 -8.56
CA THR A 47 1.21 -6.25 -9.64
C THR A 47 2.17 -7.34 -9.19
N ALA A 48 1.72 -8.59 -9.21
CA ALA A 48 2.52 -9.76 -8.82
C ALA A 48 2.38 -10.90 -9.84
N ASP A 49 3.19 -11.95 -9.72
CA ASP A 49 3.03 -13.17 -10.51
C ASP A 49 1.70 -13.90 -10.18
N ASN A 50 1.45 -15.06 -10.78
CA ASN A 50 0.19 -15.78 -10.55
C ASN A 50 0.27 -16.78 -9.38
N ALA A 51 1.06 -16.46 -8.34
CA ALA A 51 1.17 -17.30 -7.16
C ALA A 51 -0.15 -17.28 -6.36
N SER A 52 -0.60 -18.46 -5.91
CA SER A 52 -1.87 -18.63 -5.18
C SER A 52 -1.91 -17.90 -3.82
N THR A 53 -0.75 -17.47 -3.32
CA THR A 53 -0.62 -16.74 -2.06
C THR A 53 -0.75 -15.22 -2.23
N ASN A 54 -0.69 -14.69 -3.46
CA ASN A 54 -0.74 -13.25 -3.71
C ASN A 54 -2.04 -12.54 -3.25
N PRO A 55 -3.23 -13.18 -3.23
CA PRO A 55 -4.39 -12.58 -2.59
C PRO A 55 -4.19 -12.25 -1.11
N ALA A 56 -3.40 -13.05 -0.37
CA ALA A 56 -3.08 -12.79 1.03
C ALA A 56 -2.19 -11.54 1.21
N LEU A 57 -1.33 -11.23 0.23
CA LEU A 57 -0.52 -10.01 0.21
C LEU A 57 -1.41 -8.78 0.17
N THR A 58 -2.35 -8.74 -0.78
CA THR A 58 -3.19 -7.56 -1.00
C THR A 58 -4.17 -7.37 0.15
N LYS A 59 -4.75 -8.47 0.67
CA LYS A 59 -5.57 -8.44 1.88
C LYS A 59 -4.80 -7.82 3.05
N LYS A 60 -3.59 -8.35 3.35
CA LYS A 60 -2.79 -7.85 4.47
C LYS A 60 -2.37 -6.40 4.29
N TYR A 61 -2.07 -5.97 3.07
CA TYR A 61 -1.76 -4.58 2.77
C TYR A 61 -2.95 -3.65 3.07
N ASN A 62 -4.16 -4.03 2.63
CA ASN A 62 -5.36 -3.24 2.89
C ASN A 62 -5.69 -3.18 4.40
N ASP A 63 -5.53 -4.30 5.13
CA ASP A 63 -5.71 -4.32 6.59
C ASP A 63 -4.77 -3.30 7.28
N LEU A 64 -3.48 -3.28 6.89
CA LEU A 64 -2.50 -2.34 7.44
C LEU A 64 -2.81 -0.88 7.07
N HIS A 65 -3.29 -0.65 5.85
CA HIS A 65 -3.67 0.67 5.38
C HIS A 65 -4.87 1.20 6.16
N GLU A 66 -5.90 0.38 6.38
CA GLU A 66 -7.07 0.74 7.18
C GLU A 66 -6.70 1.04 8.63
N ASP A 67 -5.87 0.19 9.25
CA ASP A 67 -5.39 0.40 10.62
C ASP A 67 -4.62 1.73 10.75
N HIS A 68 -3.82 2.09 9.74
CA HIS A 68 -3.09 3.36 9.73
C HIS A 68 -4.02 4.58 9.59
N LEU A 69 -5.01 4.51 8.69
CA LEU A 69 -6.02 5.56 8.55
C LEU A 69 -6.81 5.75 9.84
N ARG A 70 -7.20 4.64 10.50
CA ARG A 70 -7.88 4.67 11.79
C ARG A 70 -7.02 5.34 12.87
N SER A 71 -5.73 4.98 12.94
CA SER A 71 -4.78 5.58 13.88
C SER A 71 -4.63 7.10 13.67
N ILE A 72 -4.60 7.58 12.43
CA ILE A 72 -4.51 9.03 12.14
C ILE A 72 -5.79 9.76 12.58
N ALA A 73 -6.96 9.15 12.36
CA ALA A 73 -8.24 9.74 12.74
C ALA A 73 -8.37 9.87 14.27
N GLU A 74 -7.94 8.86 15.02
CA GLU A 74 -7.94 8.88 16.49
C GLU A 74 -7.01 9.97 17.06
N ASP A 75 -5.81 10.13 16.49
CA ASP A 75 -4.84 11.14 16.94
C ASP A 75 -5.38 12.57 16.77
N ARG A 76 -6.07 12.84 15.65
CA ARG A 76 -6.73 14.12 15.38
C ARG A 76 -7.92 14.40 16.29
N THR A 77 -8.58 13.37 16.78
CA THR A 77 -9.78 13.51 17.64
C THR A 77 -9.39 13.83 19.10
N SER A 78 -8.13 13.62 19.49
CA SER A 78 -7.64 13.90 20.85
C SER A 78 -7.31 15.38 21.11
N VAL A 79 -7.31 16.24 20.09
CA VAL A 79 -7.02 17.68 20.18
C VAL A 79 -8.27 18.51 19.89
N SER A 80 -9.26 18.46 20.77
CA SER A 80 -10.41 19.38 20.72
C SER A 80 -11.05 19.54 22.09
N VAL A 81 -10.36 20.22 23.00
CA VAL A 81 -11.02 21.06 24.00
C VAL A 81 -10.17 22.34 24.17
N ASP A 82 -10.78 23.46 23.74
CA ASP A 82 -10.43 24.86 24.00
C ASP A 82 -9.25 25.51 23.23
N ASP A 83 -9.63 26.43 22.32
CA ASP A 83 -9.32 27.88 22.33
C ASP A 83 -8.81 28.48 21.01
N GLU A 84 -9.17 29.75 20.84
CA GLU A 84 -9.33 30.57 19.63
C GLU A 84 -8.13 30.77 18.67
N ALA A 85 -8.49 30.97 17.39
CA ALA A 85 -7.81 31.77 16.34
C ALA A 85 -6.33 31.48 15.98
N SER A 86 -6.09 30.99 14.76
CA SER A 86 -5.08 31.56 13.84
C SER A 86 -5.16 30.94 12.45
N GLU A 87 -4.82 31.74 11.46
CA GLU A 87 -5.06 31.55 10.03
C GLU A 87 -4.17 30.49 9.36
N ASN A 88 -4.71 29.94 8.27
CA ASN A 88 -3.96 29.44 7.12
C ASN A 88 -3.03 28.24 7.36
N SER A 89 -3.64 27.06 7.52
CA SER A 89 -3.00 25.82 7.10
C SER A 89 -3.74 25.32 5.88
N ASN A 90 -3.05 25.26 4.74
CA ASN A 90 -3.54 24.62 3.51
C ASN A 90 -3.71 23.12 3.77
N THR A 91 -4.79 22.75 4.44
CA THR A 91 -5.32 21.39 4.37
C THR A 91 -5.92 21.25 2.98
N VAL A 92 -5.12 20.73 2.06
CA VAL A 92 -5.64 20.13 0.84
C VAL A 92 -6.64 19.08 1.31
N ALA A 93 -7.92 19.37 1.16
CA ALA A 93 -8.98 18.39 1.28
C ALA A 93 -8.72 17.36 0.18
N VAL A 94 -7.98 16.31 0.52
CA VAL A 94 -7.90 15.11 -0.30
C VAL A 94 -9.27 14.46 -0.12
N ASP A 95 -10.06 14.54 -1.18
CA ASP A 95 -11.31 13.83 -1.36
C ASP A 95 -10.97 12.32 -1.29
N HIS A 96 -10.89 11.81 -0.06
CA HIS A 96 -10.64 10.40 0.20
C HIS A 96 -11.94 9.67 -0.11
N ASP A 97 -12.01 9.07 -1.30
CA ASP A 97 -12.93 7.98 -1.58
C ASP A 97 -12.73 6.95 -0.46
N GLU A 98 -13.64 6.88 0.51
CA GLU A 98 -13.55 6.02 1.69
C GLU A 98 -13.55 4.51 1.34
N ASP A 99 -13.67 4.18 0.05
CA ASP A 99 -13.69 2.83 -0.50
C ASP A 99 -12.40 2.45 -1.28
N GLN A 100 -11.32 3.24 -1.19
CA GLN A 100 -10.11 2.97 -1.98
C GLN A 100 -9.31 1.75 -1.46
N GLN A 101 -9.72 0.56 -1.88
CA GLN A 101 -8.96 -0.69 -1.70
C GLN A 101 -7.90 -0.86 -2.79
N VAL A 102 -6.70 -1.28 -2.39
CA VAL A 102 -5.67 -1.70 -3.32
C VAL A 102 -6.05 -3.03 -3.95
N VAL A 103 -5.95 -3.12 -5.28
CA VAL A 103 -6.28 -4.35 -6.03
C VAL A 103 -5.04 -5.08 -6.54
N LEU A 104 -5.14 -6.40 -6.67
CA LEU A 104 -4.09 -7.25 -7.21
C LEU A 104 -4.24 -7.40 -8.73
N ASN A 105 -3.18 -7.08 -9.47
CA ASN A 105 -3.06 -7.31 -10.91
C ASN A 105 -2.06 -8.42 -11.20
N ASN A 106 -2.35 -9.24 -12.22
CA ASN A 106 -1.44 -10.27 -12.69
C ASN A 106 -0.30 -9.64 -13.52
N CYS A 107 0.92 -10.13 -13.30
CA CYS A 107 2.08 -9.74 -14.05
C CYS A 107 1.98 -10.28 -15.48
N PHE A 108 1.88 -9.37 -16.45
CA PHE A 108 1.75 -9.72 -17.86
C PHE A 108 2.90 -10.61 -18.36
N ALA A 109 4.13 -10.37 -17.92
CA ALA A 109 5.28 -11.20 -18.29
C ALA A 109 5.09 -12.66 -17.84
N HIS A 110 4.58 -12.88 -16.63
CA HIS A 110 4.31 -14.23 -16.11
C HIS A 110 3.16 -14.90 -16.88
N VAL A 111 2.10 -14.15 -17.19
CA VAL A 111 0.98 -14.64 -18.02
C VAL A 111 1.48 -15.12 -19.39
N LEU A 112 2.35 -14.35 -20.06
CA LEU A 112 2.95 -14.75 -21.33
C LEU A 112 3.81 -16.00 -21.20
N GLN A 113 4.63 -16.08 -20.13
CA GLN A 113 5.46 -17.26 -19.88
C GLN A 113 4.62 -18.53 -19.72
N VAL A 114 3.51 -18.46 -18.98
CA VAL A 114 2.59 -19.60 -18.79
C VAL A 114 1.94 -20.00 -20.12
N ALA A 115 1.49 -19.02 -20.92
CA ALA A 115 0.83 -19.29 -22.19
C ALA A 115 1.74 -20.02 -23.19
N VAL A 116 3.02 -19.67 -23.26
CA VAL A 116 4.01 -20.32 -24.15
C VAL A 116 4.38 -21.74 -23.68
N HIS A 117 4.39 -22.00 -22.37
CA HIS A 117 4.70 -23.35 -21.87
C HIS A 117 3.53 -24.34 -21.97
N GLN A 118 2.31 -23.85 -22.15
CA GLN A 118 1.10 -24.67 -22.25
C GLN A 118 0.64 -24.91 -23.71
N SER A 119 1.31 -24.30 -24.69
CA SER A 119 1.10 -24.51 -26.14
C SER A 119 2.00 -25.60 -26.70
#